data_AF-A0A8S2ZAD6-F1
#
_entry.id   AF-A0A8S2ZAD6-F1
#
_cell.length_a   1.000
_cell.length_b   1.000
_cell.length_c   1.000
_cell.angle_alpha   90.00
_cell.angle_beta   90.00
_cell.angle_gamma   90.00
#
_symmetry.space_group_name_H-M   'P 1'
#
loop_
_entity.id
_entity.type
_entity.pdbx_description
1 polymer ?
#
loop_
_entity_poly.entity_id
_entity_poly.type
_entity_poly.pdbx_seq_one_letter_code
_entity_poly.pdbx_strand_id
1 'polypeptide(L)'
;MQKVVKTKFENDDGPTKIYRDLAGVVSMQTIKLWIKKVRNTGSIELSSPPGRPRTARTKANMLKAKQCLDQKRVSTRRLAAEMNISKSSIHRILRKDLGCFPYKKIK
;
A
#
# COMPACT_ATOMS: atom_id res chain seq x y z
N MET A 1 -2.82 -13.24 -21.23
CA MET A 1 -1.49 -13.89 -21.10
C MET A 1 -1.27 -14.54 -19.74
N GLN A 2 -1.33 -13.81 -18.61
CA GLN A 2 -1.13 -14.41 -17.27
C GLN A 2 -2.10 -15.55 -16.96
N LYS A 3 -3.41 -15.37 -17.21
CA LYS A 3 -4.42 -16.43 -17.02
C LYS A 3 -4.11 -17.69 -17.84
N VAL A 4 -3.68 -17.52 -19.10
CA VAL A 4 -3.31 -18.64 -19.99
C VAL A 4 -2.10 -19.41 -19.45
N VAL A 5 -1.07 -18.70 -18.97
CA VAL A 5 0.09 -19.33 -18.31
C VAL A 5 -0.33 -20.07 -17.04
N LYS A 6 -1.26 -19.50 -16.25
CA LYS A 6 -1.81 -20.15 -15.06
C LYS A 6 -2.48 -21.48 -15.42
N THR A 7 -3.41 -21.46 -16.37
CA THR A 7 -4.18 -22.64 -16.78
C THR A 7 -3.26 -23.74 -17.33
N LYS A 8 -2.25 -23.38 -18.14
CA LYS A 8 -1.28 -24.37 -18.64
C LYS A 8 -0.41 -24.95 -17.52
N PHE A 9 -0.01 -24.12 -16.57
CA PHE A 9 0.73 -24.59 -15.40
C PHE A 9 -0.13 -25.50 -14.49
N GLU A 10 -1.43 -25.21 -14.35
CA GLU A 10 -2.38 -26.09 -13.63
C GLU A 10 -2.62 -27.41 -14.34
N ASN A 11 -2.46 -27.46 -15.67
CA ASN A 11 -2.47 -28.68 -16.47
C ASN A 11 -1.10 -29.42 -16.47
N ASP A 12 -0.22 -29.12 -15.49
CA ASP A 12 1.12 -29.71 -15.32
C ASP A 12 2.11 -29.47 -16.48
N ASP A 13 1.89 -28.45 -17.32
CA ASP A 13 2.85 -28.12 -18.37
C ASP A 13 4.15 -27.49 -17.83
N GLY A 14 5.29 -28.00 -18.31
CA GLY A 14 6.60 -27.44 -17.99
C GLY A 14 6.81 -26.03 -18.58
N PRO A 15 7.65 -25.17 -17.96
CA PRO A 15 7.87 -23.78 -18.40
C PRO A 15 8.30 -23.64 -19.87
N THR A 16 9.10 -24.58 -20.37
CA THR A 16 9.59 -24.60 -21.76
C THR A 16 8.46 -24.90 -22.75
N LYS A 17 7.52 -25.77 -22.39
CA LYS A 17 6.35 -26.09 -23.20
C LYS A 17 5.42 -24.89 -23.30
N ILE A 18 5.14 -24.26 -22.15
CA ILE A 18 4.34 -23.02 -22.08
C ILE A 18 4.92 -21.91 -22.97
N TYR A 19 6.25 -21.74 -22.98
CA TYR A 19 6.91 -20.75 -23.81
C TYR A 19 6.80 -21.02 -25.31
N ARG A 20 7.01 -22.28 -25.72
CA ARG A 20 6.86 -22.70 -27.13
C ARG A 20 5.43 -22.47 -27.60
N ASP A 21 4.44 -22.84 -26.79
CA ASP A 21 3.04 -22.66 -27.14
C ASP A 21 2.60 -21.18 -27.20
N LEU A 22 3.31 -20.30 -26.48
CA LEU A 22 3.09 -18.86 -26.54
C LEU A 22 3.92 -18.20 -27.66
N ALA A 23 4.60 -18.97 -28.49
CA ALA A 23 5.38 -18.51 -29.65
C ALA A 23 6.32 -17.33 -29.33
N GLY A 24 6.89 -17.27 -28.12
CA GLY A 24 7.81 -16.20 -27.72
C GLY A 24 7.16 -14.83 -27.44
N VAL A 25 5.83 -14.72 -27.41
CA VAL A 25 5.10 -13.48 -27.05
C VAL A 25 5.46 -12.99 -25.64
N VAL A 26 5.84 -13.91 -24.75
CA VAL A 26 6.27 -13.62 -23.38
C VAL A 26 7.64 -14.24 -23.14
N SER A 27 8.54 -13.49 -22.50
CA SER A 27 9.88 -14.00 -22.19
C SER A 27 9.87 -15.18 -21.22
N MET A 28 10.84 -16.10 -21.37
CA MET A 28 11.04 -17.23 -20.47
C MET A 28 11.16 -16.81 -19.00
N GLN A 29 11.82 -15.67 -18.73
CA GLN A 29 12.01 -15.14 -17.39
C GLN A 29 10.67 -14.74 -16.76
N THR A 30 9.78 -14.11 -17.55
CA THR A 30 8.45 -13.71 -17.11
C THR A 30 7.58 -14.93 -16.78
N ILE A 31 7.64 -15.98 -17.61
CA ILE A 31 6.93 -17.25 -17.37
C ILE A 31 7.43 -17.90 -16.06
N LYS A 32 8.75 -17.98 -15.86
CA LYS A 32 9.34 -18.51 -14.60
C LYS A 32 8.92 -17.69 -13.38
N LEU A 33 8.89 -16.36 -13.49
CA LEU A 33 8.44 -15.47 -12.41
C LEU A 33 6.97 -15.71 -12.05
N TRP A 34 6.10 -15.84 -13.05
CA TRP A 34 4.68 -16.12 -12.82
C TRP A 34 4.46 -17.50 -12.19
N ILE A 35 5.11 -18.54 -12.70
CA ILE A 35 5.05 -19.89 -12.11
C ILE A 35 5.52 -19.87 -10.65
N LYS A 36 6.63 -19.18 -10.35
CA LYS A 36 7.12 -19.02 -8.97
C LYS A 36 6.09 -18.33 -8.07
N LYS A 37 5.37 -17.33 -8.58
CA LYS A 37 4.29 -16.65 -7.83
C LYS A 37 3.09 -17.56 -7.59
N VAL A 38 2.66 -18.33 -8.59
CA VAL A 38 1.58 -19.32 -8.43
C VAL A 38 1.95 -20.33 -7.33
N ARG A 39 3.16 -20.88 -7.37
CA ARG A 39 3.63 -21.84 -6.34
C ARG A 39 3.65 -21.25 -4.94
N ASN A 40 4.05 -19.98 -4.80
CA ASN A 40 4.20 -19.35 -3.49
C ASN A 40 2.90 -18.81 -2.90
N THR A 41 1.99 -18.30 -3.74
CA THR A 41 0.82 -17.49 -3.29
C THR A 41 -0.51 -18.03 -3.84
N GLY A 42 -0.50 -18.96 -4.79
CA GLY A 42 -1.71 -19.48 -5.46
C GLY A 42 -2.33 -18.52 -6.49
N SER A 43 -1.78 -17.31 -6.62
CA SER A 43 -2.27 -16.27 -7.53
C SER A 43 -1.13 -15.61 -8.31
N ILE A 44 -1.43 -15.21 -9.55
CA ILE A 44 -0.54 -14.44 -10.44
C ILE A 44 -0.79 -12.94 -10.28
N GLU A 45 -1.87 -12.54 -9.61
CA GLU A 45 -2.25 -11.15 -9.49
C GLU A 45 -1.15 -10.36 -8.76
N LEU A 46 -0.57 -9.43 -9.51
CA LEU A 46 0.36 -8.46 -8.96
C LEU A 46 -0.47 -7.49 -8.15
N SER A 47 -0.56 -7.71 -6.83
CA SER A 47 -0.95 -6.62 -5.93
C SER A 47 -0.07 -5.42 -6.26
N SER A 48 -0.69 -4.26 -6.44
CA SER A 48 0.06 -3.02 -6.66
C SER A 48 1.07 -2.90 -5.53
N PRO A 49 2.37 -2.67 -5.84
CA PRO A 49 3.37 -2.59 -4.80
C PRO A 49 2.93 -1.55 -3.77
N PRO A 50 3.06 -1.84 -2.46
CA PRO A 50 2.73 -0.86 -1.45
C PRO A 50 3.62 0.35 -1.72
N GLY A 51 3.02 1.47 -2.14
CA GLY A 51 3.76 2.68 -2.45
C GLY A 51 4.60 3.14 -1.25
N ARG A 52 5.40 4.20 -1.44
CA ARG A 52 6.35 4.68 -0.42
C ARG A 52 5.72 4.73 0.99
N PRO A 53 6.34 4.09 2.00
CA PRO A 53 5.78 4.06 3.35
C PRO A 53 5.64 5.47 3.91
N ARG A 54 4.50 5.75 4.54
CA ARG A 54 4.21 7.06 5.12
C ARG A 54 4.77 7.13 6.53
N THR A 55 5.87 7.86 6.71
CA THR A 55 6.55 8.02 8.02
C THR A 55 5.84 8.97 8.96
N ALA A 56 5.15 10.00 8.43
CA ALA A 56 4.49 10.99 9.27
C ALA A 56 3.16 10.48 9.86
N ARG A 57 2.46 9.57 9.18
CA ARG A 57 1.07 9.17 9.48
C ARG A 57 1.01 7.79 10.15
N THR A 58 1.83 7.61 11.18
CA THR A 58 1.93 6.38 11.98
C THR A 58 0.89 6.37 13.10
N LYS A 59 0.55 5.18 13.62
CA LYS A 59 -0.36 5.05 14.77
C LYS A 59 0.11 5.86 15.99
N ALA A 60 1.41 5.85 16.27
CA ALA A 60 2.01 6.64 17.34
C ALA A 60 1.76 8.15 17.16
N ASN A 61 2.00 8.69 15.96
CA ASN A 61 1.76 10.11 15.69
C ASN A 61 0.26 10.47 15.73
N MET A 62 -0.62 9.58 15.32
CA MET A 62 -2.07 9.80 15.42
C MET A 62 -2.53 9.88 16.88
N LEU A 63 -2.06 8.96 17.73
CA LEU A 63 -2.39 8.94 19.16
C LEU A 63 -1.84 10.18 19.87
N LYS A 64 -0.58 10.54 19.61
CA LYS A 64 0.04 11.73 20.20
C LYS A 64 -0.69 13.01 19.76
N ALA A 65 -1.06 13.13 18.49
CA ALA A 65 -1.84 14.27 18.00
C ALA A 65 -3.22 14.36 18.67
N LYS A 66 -3.89 13.22 18.90
CA LYS A 66 -5.16 13.15 19.61
C LYS A 66 -5.00 13.60 21.07
N GLN A 67 -4.03 13.04 21.79
CA GLN A 67 -3.75 13.41 23.18
C GLN A 67 -3.48 14.91 23.35
N CYS A 68 -2.68 15.50 22.45
CA CYS A 68 -2.43 16.95 22.49
C CYS A 68 -3.71 17.77 22.30
N LEU A 69 -4.64 17.34 21.44
CA LEU A 69 -5.92 18.02 21.24
C LEU A 69 -6.86 17.88 22.44
N ASP A 70 -6.87 16.72 23.09
CA ASP A 70 -7.70 16.46 24.27
C ASP A 70 -7.22 17.28 25.48
N GLN A 71 -5.90 17.51 25.58
CA GLN A 71 -5.30 18.29 26.67
C GLN A 71 -5.41 19.81 26.46
N LYS A 72 -5.24 20.29 25.22
CA LYS A 72 -5.13 21.74 24.94
C LYS A 72 -5.65 22.13 23.56
N ARG A 73 -6.24 23.33 23.50
CA ARG A 73 -6.62 23.96 22.23
C ARG A 73 -5.40 24.58 21.55
N VAL A 74 -4.80 23.85 20.61
CA VAL A 74 -3.62 24.30 19.84
C VAL A 74 -3.93 24.45 18.36
N SER A 75 -3.29 25.42 17.72
CA SER A 75 -3.36 25.57 16.26
C SER A 75 -2.55 24.47 15.57
N THR A 76 -2.92 24.12 14.33
CA THR A 76 -2.20 23.12 13.51
C THR A 76 -0.71 23.44 13.38
N ARG A 77 -0.34 24.73 13.33
CA ARG A 77 1.07 25.17 13.24
C ARG A 77 1.82 24.87 14.54
N ARG A 78 1.24 25.15 15.71
CA ARG A 78 1.87 24.87 17.01
C ARG A 78 2.01 23.36 17.22
N LEU A 79 0.97 22.59 16.91
CA LEU A 79 1.00 21.13 16.99
C LEU A 79 2.08 20.51 16.09
N ALA A 80 2.25 21.05 14.88
CA ALA A 80 3.32 20.64 13.96
C ALA A 80 4.72 20.90 14.52
N ALA A 81 4.95 22.06 15.13
CA ALA A 81 6.23 22.38 15.76
C ALA A 81 6.52 21.45 16.95
N GLU A 82 5.52 21.20 17.80
CA GLU A 82 5.65 20.33 18.97
C GLU A 82 5.89 18.85 18.61
N MET A 83 5.29 18.39 17.51
CA MET A 83 5.47 17.01 17.04
C MET A 83 6.65 16.84 16.07
N ASN A 84 7.32 17.93 15.67
CA ASN A 84 8.36 17.96 14.64
C ASN A 84 7.92 17.28 13.32
N ILE A 85 6.71 17.58 12.88
CA ILE A 85 6.11 17.05 11.65
C ILE A 85 5.65 18.22 10.79
N SER A 86 5.69 18.08 9.46
CA SER A 86 5.20 19.15 8.58
C SER A 86 3.73 19.48 8.85
N LYS A 87 3.40 20.78 8.78
CA LYS A 87 2.02 21.29 8.94
C LYS A 87 1.02 20.52 8.07
N SER A 88 1.39 20.22 6.82
CA SER A 88 0.56 19.49 5.87
C SER A 88 0.27 18.05 6.31
N SER A 89 1.25 17.37 6.92
CA SER A 89 1.06 16.02 7.46
C SER A 89 0.17 16.04 8.69
N ILE A 90 0.38 16.98 9.63
CA ILE A 90 -0.53 17.16 10.77
C ILE A 90 -1.95 17.46 10.29
N HIS A 91 -2.13 18.39 9.35
CA HIS A 91 -3.44 18.69 8.80
C HIS A 91 -4.12 17.44 8.22
N ARG A 92 -3.38 16.59 7.50
CA ARG A 92 -3.91 15.31 6.99
C ARG A 92 -4.29 14.35 8.12
N ILE A 93 -3.46 14.23 9.15
CA ILE A 93 -3.77 13.41 10.35
C ILE A 93 -5.07 13.88 10.98
N LEU A 94 -5.18 15.18 11.26
CA LEU A 94 -6.38 15.78 11.84
C LEU A 94 -7.61 15.50 10.97
N ARG A 95 -7.51 15.75 9.66
CA ARG A 95 -8.67 15.75 8.76
C ARG A 95 -9.11 14.36 8.30
N LYS A 96 -8.17 13.45 8.06
CA LYS A 96 -8.42 12.12 7.47
C LYS A 96 -8.46 11.00 8.50
N ASP A 97 -7.63 11.09 9.53
CA ASP A 97 -7.46 9.99 10.48
C ASP A 97 -8.21 10.26 11.80
N LEU A 98 -8.22 11.52 12.28
CA LEU A 98 -8.95 11.91 13.50
C LEU A 98 -10.33 12.51 13.23
N GLY A 99 -10.69 12.79 11.97
CA GLY A 99 -11.99 13.36 11.61
C GLY A 99 -12.25 14.74 12.21
N CYS A 100 -11.21 15.53 12.46
CA CYS A 100 -11.33 16.91 12.90
C CYS A 100 -11.55 17.84 11.69
N PHE A 101 -12.66 18.57 11.67
CA PHE A 101 -13.00 19.52 10.62
C PHE A 101 -13.11 20.92 11.23
N PRO A 102 -12.54 21.98 10.60
CA PRO A 102 -12.58 23.33 11.16
C PRO A 102 -13.99 23.85 11.47
N TYR A 103 -14.98 23.43 10.68
CA TYR A 103 -16.37 23.85 10.78
C TYR A 103 -17.24 22.95 11.67
N LYS A 104 -16.73 21.79 12.10
CA LYS A 104 -17.47 20.91 13.01
C LYS A 104 -16.92 21.09 14.41
N LYS A 105 -17.79 21.48 15.34
CA LYS A 105 -17.44 21.49 16.76
C LYS A 105 -17.20 20.04 17.19
N ILE A 106 -16.04 19.81 17.78
CA ILE A 106 -15.74 18.56 18.49
C ILE A 106 -16.56 18.64 19.79
N LYS A 107 -17.49 17.70 19.98
CA LYS A 107 -18.29 17.57 21.20
C LYS A 107 -17.45 16.95 22.30
#